data_AF-A0A7J0HDX5-F1
#
_entry.id   AF-A0A7J0HDX5-F1
#
_cell.length_a   1.000
_cell.length_b   1.000
_cell.length_c   1.000
_cell.angle_alpha   90.00
_cell.angle_beta   90.00
_cell.angle_gamma   90.00
#
_symmetry.space_group_name_H-M   'P 1'
#
loop_
_entity.id
_entity.type
_entity.pdbx_description
1 polymer ?
#
loop_
_entity_poly.entity_id
_entity_poly.type
_entity_poly.pdbx_seq_one_letter_code
_entity_poly.pdbx_strand_id
1 'polypeptide(L)'
;MKESNLRAIEIGYRHFDSAAVYGLEQSLGEAIADAIKEGFIESRDQLFITSKLWCSDAHRDPVLPALQNSLYSTPGKYEFPIKEEDIFPFDLKSVWEAMEECKNVGLTKSIGVSNFSCKKLQLLLATANIPPAVEMNPLWQQKKLREFCERNGIHVTAYSPLGANGTIWGSSQVMECEVLNDIAKARQRTIARVCLRWVHEQGVSVLVKSSNEERMKENLDIFDWKLSEEECENINQIAQSKGCRGVQLIAKDEGSYKFSEDFWDAKID
;
A
#
# COMPACT_ATOMS: atom_id res chain seq x y z
N MET A 1 -15.40 5.54 -10.70
CA MET A 1 -14.21 4.71 -10.37
C MET A 1 -13.98 3.60 -11.38
N LYS A 2 -15.01 2.84 -11.81
CA LYS A 2 -14.89 1.84 -12.90
C LYS A 2 -14.16 2.40 -14.14
N GLU A 3 -14.62 3.51 -14.70
CA GLU A 3 -14.02 4.14 -15.89
C GLU A 3 -12.53 4.47 -15.70
N SER A 4 -12.15 5.01 -14.53
CA SER A 4 -10.74 5.29 -14.22
C SER A 4 -9.89 4.01 -14.18
N ASN A 5 -10.42 2.91 -13.64
CA ASN A 5 -9.72 1.63 -13.62
C ASN A 5 -9.57 1.05 -15.03
N LEU A 6 -10.63 1.10 -15.84
CA LEU A 6 -10.58 0.65 -17.24
C LEU A 6 -9.54 1.44 -18.03
N ARG A 7 -9.55 2.77 -17.88
CA ARG A 7 -8.58 3.66 -18.52
C ARG A 7 -7.16 3.37 -18.06
N ALA A 8 -6.94 3.05 -16.79
CA ALA A 8 -5.62 2.64 -16.30
C ALA A 8 -5.13 1.34 -16.98
N ILE A 9 -6.01 0.34 -17.16
CA ILE A 9 -5.66 -0.90 -17.88
C ILE A 9 -5.28 -0.60 -19.32
N GLU A 10 -6.06 0.23 -20.01
CA GLU A 10 -5.81 0.66 -21.38
C GLU A 10 -4.46 1.38 -21.53
N ILE A 11 -4.13 2.29 -20.60
CA ILE A 11 -2.85 3.02 -20.59
C ILE A 11 -1.65 2.07 -20.43
N GLY A 12 -1.82 0.93 -19.76
CA GLY A 12 -0.76 -0.06 -19.56
C GLY A 12 -0.53 -0.49 -18.12
N TYR A 13 -1.33 -0.05 -17.15
CA TYR A 13 -1.23 -0.54 -15.78
C TYR A 13 -1.58 -2.03 -15.73
N ARG A 14 -0.75 -2.79 -15.01
CA ARG A 14 -0.95 -4.23 -14.77
C ARG A 14 -0.96 -4.61 -13.28
N HIS A 15 -0.86 -3.63 -12.39
CA HIS A 15 -0.94 -3.81 -10.95
C HIS A 15 -1.98 -2.85 -10.38
N PHE A 16 -2.99 -3.39 -9.69
CA PHE A 16 -4.02 -2.63 -8.99
C PHE A 16 -4.03 -3.01 -7.52
N ASP A 17 -4.10 -1.99 -6.66
CA ASP A 17 -4.24 -2.14 -5.23
C ASP A 17 -5.61 -1.64 -4.79
N SER A 18 -6.32 -2.48 -4.05
CA SER A 18 -7.64 -2.23 -3.49
C SER A 18 -7.66 -2.66 -2.02
N ALA A 19 -8.79 -2.49 -1.36
CA ALA A 19 -9.08 -3.01 -0.04
C ALA A 19 -10.60 -3.13 0.11
N ALA A 20 -11.07 -4.05 0.94
CA ALA A 20 -12.50 -4.22 1.19
C ALA A 20 -13.14 -2.91 1.70
N VAL A 21 -12.44 -2.19 2.58
CA VAL A 21 -12.89 -0.89 3.13
C VAL A 21 -13.00 0.23 2.09
N TYR A 22 -12.34 0.12 0.94
CA TYR A 22 -12.46 1.16 -0.10
C TYR A 22 -13.82 1.11 -0.79
N GLY A 23 -14.51 -0.03 -0.76
CA GLY A 23 -15.81 -0.20 -1.43
C GLY A 23 -15.73 -0.13 -2.96
N LEU A 24 -14.55 -0.38 -3.55
CA LEU A 24 -14.29 -0.23 -4.99
C LEU A 24 -13.99 -1.54 -5.72
N GLU A 25 -14.00 -2.68 -5.02
CA GLU A 25 -13.61 -3.98 -5.59
C GLU A 25 -14.53 -4.41 -6.73
N GLN A 26 -15.84 -4.23 -6.57
CA GLN A 26 -16.81 -4.50 -7.63
C GLN A 26 -16.53 -3.67 -8.88
N SER A 27 -16.30 -2.36 -8.73
CA SER A 27 -15.97 -1.48 -9.85
C SER A 27 -14.65 -1.85 -10.55
N LEU A 28 -13.69 -2.43 -9.83
CA LEU A 28 -12.47 -2.96 -10.42
C LEU A 28 -12.76 -4.26 -11.20
N GLY A 29 -13.55 -5.17 -10.64
CA GLY A 29 -13.98 -6.40 -11.33
C GLY A 29 -14.71 -6.10 -12.64
N GLU A 30 -15.63 -5.15 -12.63
CA GLU A 30 -16.35 -4.68 -13.82
C GLU A 30 -15.41 -4.07 -14.86
N ALA A 31 -14.42 -3.28 -14.43
CA ALA A 31 -13.42 -2.69 -15.34
C ALA A 31 -12.52 -3.76 -15.98
N ILE A 32 -12.16 -4.81 -15.25
CA ILE A 32 -11.37 -5.93 -15.77
C ILE A 32 -12.17 -6.70 -16.83
N ALA A 33 -13.47 -6.95 -16.58
CA ALA A 33 -14.34 -7.60 -17.54
C ALA A 33 -14.45 -6.80 -18.84
N ASP A 34 -14.64 -5.48 -18.75
CA ASP A 34 -14.68 -4.60 -19.91
C ASP A 34 -13.32 -4.56 -20.63
N ALA A 35 -12.21 -4.52 -19.91
CA ALA A 35 -10.87 -4.50 -20.52
C ALA A 35 -10.56 -5.77 -21.33
N ILE A 36 -11.03 -6.93 -20.88
CA ILE A 36 -10.93 -8.19 -21.64
C ILE A 36 -11.82 -8.13 -22.89
N LYS A 37 -13.06 -7.66 -22.73
CA LYS A 37 -14.03 -7.54 -23.83
C LYS A 37 -13.55 -6.56 -24.92
N GLU A 38 -12.92 -5.46 -24.53
CA GLU A 38 -12.39 -4.43 -25.42
C GLU A 38 -11.00 -4.79 -25.98
N GLY A 39 -10.37 -5.85 -25.47
CA GLY A 39 -9.08 -6.34 -25.96
C GLY A 39 -7.87 -5.55 -25.45
N PHE A 40 -8.02 -4.76 -24.37
CA PHE A 40 -6.90 -4.08 -23.71
C PHE A 40 -5.97 -5.06 -22.98
N ILE A 41 -6.51 -6.21 -22.57
CA ILE A 41 -5.79 -7.36 -22.02
C ILE A 41 -6.39 -8.65 -22.57
N GLU A 42 -5.56 -9.69 -22.72
CA GLU A 42 -5.99 -10.99 -23.25
C GLU A 42 -6.77 -11.81 -22.21
N SER A 43 -6.38 -11.70 -20.94
CA SER A 43 -6.98 -12.46 -19.85
C SER A 43 -6.71 -11.81 -18.49
N ARG A 44 -7.45 -12.28 -17.49
CA ARG A 44 -7.28 -11.88 -16.08
C ARG A 44 -5.85 -12.13 -15.56
N ASP A 45 -5.12 -13.11 -16.10
CA ASP A 45 -3.78 -13.47 -15.62
C ASP A 45 -2.71 -12.40 -15.95
N GLN A 46 -3.00 -11.44 -16.83
CA GLN A 46 -2.11 -10.30 -17.09
C GLN A 46 -2.13 -9.25 -15.97
N LEU A 47 -3.02 -9.36 -14.99
CA LEU A 47 -3.16 -8.39 -13.91
C LEU A 47 -2.74 -8.96 -12.55
N PHE A 48 -1.96 -8.17 -11.81
CA PHE A 48 -1.73 -8.36 -10.39
C PHE A 48 -2.73 -7.50 -9.61
N ILE A 49 -3.58 -8.12 -8.79
CA ILE A 49 -4.59 -7.43 -8.01
C ILE A 49 -4.35 -7.73 -6.53
N THR A 50 -4.25 -6.68 -5.73
CA THR A 50 -4.11 -6.75 -4.28
C THR A 50 -5.42 -6.28 -3.63
N SER A 51 -5.91 -7.02 -2.64
CA SER A 51 -6.91 -6.52 -1.68
C SER A 51 -6.42 -6.71 -0.25
N LYS A 52 -7.17 -6.19 0.73
CA LYS A 52 -6.80 -6.14 2.13
C LYS A 52 -7.98 -6.54 3.00
N LEU A 53 -7.73 -7.48 3.91
CA LEU A 53 -8.60 -7.81 5.02
C LEU A 53 -8.78 -6.55 5.90
N TRP A 54 -10.03 -6.20 6.21
CA TRP A 54 -10.30 -5.06 7.10
C TRP A 54 -10.17 -5.46 8.56
N CYS A 55 -9.87 -4.49 9.42
CA CYS A 55 -9.59 -4.71 10.83
C CYS A 55 -10.75 -5.36 11.60
N SER A 56 -12.02 -5.06 11.27
CA SER A 56 -13.19 -5.70 11.90
C SER A 56 -13.28 -7.20 11.62
N ASP A 57 -12.63 -7.66 10.55
CA ASP A 57 -12.61 -9.06 10.13
C ASP A 57 -11.26 -9.71 10.48
N ALA A 58 -10.36 -9.00 11.18
CA ALA A 58 -9.05 -9.50 11.59
C ALA A 58 -9.14 -10.42 12.82
N HIS A 59 -10.01 -11.42 12.71
CA HIS A 59 -10.21 -12.53 13.64
C HIS A 59 -10.20 -13.83 12.84
N ARG A 60 -9.89 -14.97 13.48
CA ARG A 60 -9.74 -16.26 12.78
C ARG A 60 -10.93 -16.58 11.87
N ASP A 61 -12.14 -16.60 12.44
CA ASP A 61 -13.33 -17.11 11.75
C ASP A 61 -13.80 -16.20 10.60
N PRO A 62 -13.78 -14.84 10.73
CA PRO A 62 -14.17 -13.94 9.64
C PRO A 62 -13.20 -13.87 8.45
N VAL A 63 -11.93 -14.28 8.58
CA VAL A 63 -10.92 -14.15 7.50
C VAL A 63 -11.39 -14.79 6.20
N LEU A 64 -11.80 -16.06 6.24
CA LEU A 64 -12.17 -16.80 5.04
C LEU A 64 -13.41 -16.21 4.35
N PRO A 65 -14.54 -15.93 5.06
CA PRO A 65 -15.67 -15.21 4.49
C PRO A 65 -15.30 -13.84 3.91
N ALA A 66 -14.43 -13.07 4.57
CA ALA A 66 -14.02 -11.74 4.09
C ALA A 66 -13.25 -11.81 2.77
N LEU A 67 -12.33 -12.78 2.63
CA LEU A 67 -11.60 -13.01 1.38
C LEU A 67 -12.52 -13.49 0.25
N GLN A 68 -13.49 -14.36 0.56
CA GLN A 68 -14.51 -14.76 -0.42
C GLN A 68 -15.36 -13.58 -0.87
N ASN A 69 -15.80 -12.73 0.07
CA ASN A 69 -16.57 -11.53 -0.26
C ASN A 69 -15.79 -10.58 -1.19
N SER A 70 -14.52 -10.32 -0.89
CA SER A 70 -13.63 -9.54 -1.74
C SER A 70 -13.48 -10.16 -3.14
N LEU A 71 -13.21 -11.47 -3.22
CA LEU A 71 -13.04 -12.19 -4.49
C LEU A 71 -14.30 -12.16 -5.37
N TYR A 72 -15.47 -12.36 -4.75
CA TYR A 72 -16.76 -12.36 -5.44
C TYR A 72 -17.40 -10.97 -5.49
N SER A 73 -16.69 -9.93 -5.07
CA SER A 73 -17.18 -8.55 -5.04
C SER A 73 -18.52 -8.39 -4.32
N THR A 74 -18.76 -9.20 -3.28
CA THR A 74 -19.91 -9.05 -2.39
C THR A 74 -19.59 -7.96 -1.37
N PRO A 75 -20.31 -6.82 -1.36
CA PRO A 75 -19.93 -5.69 -0.52
C PRO A 75 -20.05 -6.04 0.96
N GLY A 76 -18.94 -5.98 1.69
CA GLY A 76 -18.98 -5.85 3.15
C GLY A 76 -19.39 -4.43 3.54
N LYS A 77 -19.91 -4.27 4.77
CA LYS A 77 -20.20 -2.96 5.35
C LYS A 77 -19.03 -2.55 6.23
N TYR A 78 -18.09 -1.83 5.64
CA TYR A 78 -16.91 -1.34 6.35
C TYR A 78 -16.98 0.18 6.50
N GLU A 79 -16.47 0.67 7.62
CA GLU A 79 -16.38 2.09 7.91
C GLU A 79 -14.93 2.52 8.14
N PHE A 80 -14.59 3.73 7.70
CA PHE A 80 -13.29 4.36 7.93
C PHE A 80 -13.50 5.79 8.48
N PRO A 81 -12.91 6.15 9.62
CA PRO A 81 -12.09 5.31 10.50
C PRO A 81 -12.86 4.14 11.11
N ILE A 82 -12.15 3.11 11.58
CA ILE A 82 -12.77 2.00 12.32
C ILE A 82 -13.43 2.55 13.60
N LYS A 83 -14.59 2.01 13.97
CA LYS A 83 -15.25 2.37 15.23
C LYS A 83 -14.46 1.78 16.39
N GLU A 84 -14.44 2.49 17.52
CA GLU A 84 -13.73 2.03 18.72
C GLU A 84 -14.25 0.66 19.21
N GLU A 85 -15.55 0.41 19.08
CA GLU A 85 -16.21 -0.87 19.40
C GLU A 85 -15.79 -2.05 18.50
N ASP A 86 -15.19 -1.76 17.34
CA ASP A 86 -14.66 -2.75 16.40
C ASP A 86 -13.12 -2.92 16.53
N ILE A 87 -12.47 -2.22 17.47
CA ILE A 87 -11.03 -2.34 17.74
C ILE A 87 -10.82 -3.40 18.83
N PHE A 88 -10.59 -4.62 18.39
CA PHE A 88 -10.33 -5.76 19.27
C PHE A 88 -8.83 -6.05 19.43
N PRO A 89 -8.44 -6.84 20.45
CA PRO A 89 -7.09 -7.36 20.54
C PRO A 89 -6.68 -8.15 19.29
N PHE A 90 -5.56 -7.77 18.68
CA PHE A 90 -5.11 -8.39 17.44
C PHE A 90 -4.32 -9.68 17.69
N ASP A 91 -4.99 -10.83 17.53
CA ASP A 91 -4.35 -12.15 17.51
C ASP A 91 -3.70 -12.41 16.13
N LEU A 92 -2.49 -11.89 15.98
CA LEU A 92 -1.72 -12.03 14.76
C LEU A 92 -1.53 -13.49 14.31
N LYS A 93 -1.32 -14.42 15.25
CA LYS A 93 -1.06 -15.84 14.92
C LYS A 93 -2.29 -16.47 14.30
N SER A 94 -3.44 -16.34 14.96
CA SER A 94 -4.68 -16.96 14.50
C SER A 94 -5.17 -16.38 13.18
N VAL A 95 -5.03 -15.07 12.98
CA VAL A 95 -5.36 -14.41 11.70
C VAL A 95 -4.43 -14.89 10.58
N TRP A 96 -3.14 -15.01 10.86
CA TRP A 96 -2.18 -15.45 9.86
C TRP A 96 -2.39 -16.90 9.43
N GLU A 97 -2.66 -17.81 10.37
CA GLU A 97 -3.02 -19.19 10.07
C GLU A 97 -4.27 -19.27 9.15
N ALA A 98 -5.29 -18.46 9.43
CA ALA A 98 -6.47 -18.38 8.58
C ALA A 98 -6.17 -17.81 7.17
N MET A 99 -5.23 -16.86 7.06
CA MET A 99 -4.74 -16.36 5.77
C MET A 99 -3.99 -17.45 4.98
N GLU A 100 -3.18 -18.28 5.66
CA GLU A 100 -2.52 -19.44 5.06
C GLU A 100 -3.52 -20.49 4.58
N GLU A 101 -4.56 -20.77 5.37
CA GLU A 101 -5.66 -21.63 4.94
C GLU A 101 -6.32 -21.10 3.65
N CYS A 102 -6.61 -19.80 3.58
CA CYS A 102 -7.18 -19.16 2.38
C CYS A 102 -6.29 -19.31 1.15
N LYS A 103 -4.97 -19.19 1.33
CA LYS A 103 -4.00 -19.45 0.25
C LYS A 103 -4.02 -20.92 -0.16
N ASN A 104 -4.02 -21.85 0.80
CA ASN A 104 -3.99 -23.28 0.55
C ASN A 104 -5.24 -23.78 -0.21
N VAL A 105 -6.41 -23.20 0.05
CA VAL A 105 -7.64 -23.49 -0.70
C VAL A 105 -7.76 -22.72 -2.02
N GLY A 106 -6.76 -21.91 -2.38
CA GLY A 106 -6.65 -21.24 -3.68
C GLY A 106 -7.41 -19.92 -3.81
N LEU A 107 -7.89 -19.31 -2.71
CA LEU A 107 -8.56 -17.99 -2.77
C LEU A 107 -7.59 -16.85 -3.12
N THR A 108 -6.30 -17.02 -2.84
CA THR A 108 -5.25 -16.08 -3.22
C THR A 108 -3.95 -16.79 -3.59
N LYS A 109 -3.18 -16.19 -4.50
CA LYS A 109 -1.84 -16.69 -4.90
C LYS A 109 -0.77 -16.32 -3.87
N SER A 110 -0.96 -15.21 -3.15
CA SER A 110 -0.01 -14.67 -2.17
C SER A 110 -0.75 -14.01 -1.00
N ILE A 111 -0.14 -14.02 0.18
CA ILE A 111 -0.65 -13.36 1.40
C ILE A 111 0.42 -12.43 1.94
N GLY A 112 0.03 -11.38 2.65
CA GLY A 112 0.93 -10.33 3.07
C GLY A 112 0.41 -9.52 4.23
N VAL A 113 1.17 -8.52 4.66
CA VAL A 113 0.77 -7.61 5.74
C VAL A 113 0.88 -6.15 5.31
N SER A 114 0.18 -5.24 5.99
CA SER A 114 0.31 -3.80 5.77
C SER A 114 0.45 -3.07 7.10
N ASN A 115 1.30 -2.03 7.14
CA ASN A 115 1.57 -1.24 8.35
C ASN A 115 2.23 -2.03 9.51
N PHE A 116 3.15 -2.94 9.20
CA PHE A 116 3.89 -3.69 10.20
C PHE A 116 5.27 -3.07 10.46
N SER A 117 5.66 -3.01 11.75
CA SER A 117 7.01 -2.66 12.17
C SER A 117 7.98 -3.84 11.97
N CYS A 118 9.29 -3.60 12.06
CA CYS A 118 10.29 -4.68 12.06
C CYS A 118 10.03 -5.71 13.17
N LYS A 119 9.56 -5.27 14.35
CA LYS A 119 9.28 -6.14 15.49
C LYS A 119 8.07 -7.05 15.22
N LYS A 120 6.99 -6.51 14.64
CA LYS A 120 5.82 -7.30 14.23
C LYS A 120 6.16 -8.27 13.11
N LEU A 121 6.96 -7.85 12.11
CA LEU A 121 7.44 -8.75 11.06
C LEU A 121 8.32 -9.87 11.62
N GLN A 122 9.23 -9.56 12.55
CA GLN A 122 10.07 -10.58 13.19
C GLN A 122 9.23 -11.62 13.94
N LEU A 123 8.18 -11.19 14.65
CA LEU A 123 7.26 -12.11 15.32
C LEU A 123 6.57 -13.04 14.33
N LEU A 124 6.15 -12.52 13.18
CA LEU A 124 5.43 -13.28 12.17
C LEU A 124 6.34 -14.23 11.38
N LEU A 125 7.57 -13.80 11.08
CA LEU A 125 8.57 -14.61 10.39
C LEU A 125 9.04 -15.83 11.19
N ALA A 126 8.85 -15.82 12.51
CA ALA A 126 9.12 -17.00 13.33
C ALA A 126 8.26 -18.21 12.91
N THR A 127 7.15 -17.98 12.20
CA THR A 127 6.20 -19.01 11.80
C THR A 127 5.83 -19.00 10.32
N ALA A 128 6.24 -18.01 9.52
CA ALA A 128 5.76 -17.85 8.14
C ALA A 128 6.69 -17.07 7.17
N ASN A 129 6.42 -17.16 5.86
CA ASN A 129 7.08 -16.42 4.77
C ASN A 129 6.12 -15.38 4.13
N ILE A 130 6.55 -14.11 3.94
CA ILE A 130 5.60 -12.97 3.87
C ILE A 130 6.07 -11.80 2.98
N PRO A 131 5.25 -11.33 2.02
CA PRO A 131 5.36 -10.00 1.40
C PRO A 131 4.54 -8.89 2.13
N PRO A 132 5.13 -7.76 2.56
CA PRO A 132 4.45 -6.61 3.19
C PRO A 132 4.28 -5.40 2.25
N ALA A 133 3.25 -4.60 2.54
CA ALA A 133 3.06 -3.24 2.07
C ALA A 133 3.33 -2.22 3.21
N VAL A 134 4.00 -1.11 2.92
CA VAL A 134 4.45 -0.13 3.91
C VAL A 134 4.29 1.30 3.37
N GLU A 135 4.08 2.27 4.27
CA GLU A 135 4.11 3.69 3.88
C GLU A 135 5.53 4.07 3.50
N MET A 136 5.74 4.62 2.31
CA MET A 136 7.07 5.06 1.90
C MET A 136 7.02 6.17 0.86
N ASN A 137 7.79 7.22 1.09
CA ASN A 137 8.00 8.37 0.20
C ASN A 137 9.34 9.04 0.55
N PRO A 138 9.82 10.05 -0.21
CA PRO A 138 11.11 10.69 0.09
C PRO A 138 11.22 11.33 1.49
N LEU A 139 10.10 11.71 2.12
CA LEU A 139 10.04 12.25 3.48
C LEU A 139 9.80 11.16 4.54
N TRP A 140 9.53 9.91 4.14
CA TRP A 140 9.44 8.76 5.04
C TRP A 140 10.01 7.51 4.35
N GLN A 141 11.33 7.34 4.46
CA GLN A 141 12.10 6.47 3.56
C GLN A 141 12.19 5.01 4.01
N GLN A 142 11.76 4.71 5.24
CA GLN A 142 11.70 3.35 5.79
C GLN A 142 13.04 2.58 5.74
N LYS A 143 14.20 3.23 5.77
CA LYS A 143 15.53 2.58 5.58
C LYS A 143 15.69 1.31 6.42
N LYS A 144 15.46 1.40 7.73
CA LYS A 144 15.54 0.26 8.66
C LYS A 144 14.60 -0.89 8.27
N LEU A 145 13.36 -0.57 7.88
CA LEU A 145 12.36 -1.57 7.51
C LEU A 145 12.70 -2.22 6.17
N ARG A 146 13.18 -1.45 5.19
CA ARG A 146 13.62 -1.96 3.89
C ARG A 146 14.79 -2.93 4.03
N GLU A 147 15.83 -2.55 4.78
CA GLU A 147 16.97 -3.44 5.03
C GLU A 147 16.55 -4.73 5.75
N PHE A 148 15.62 -4.62 6.72
CA PHE A 148 15.08 -5.80 7.39
C PHE A 148 14.35 -6.70 6.39
N CYS A 149 13.48 -6.13 5.55
CA CYS A 149 12.73 -6.87 4.56
C CYS A 149 13.67 -7.54 3.53
N GLU A 150 14.62 -6.79 2.98
CA GLU A 150 15.60 -7.32 2.01
C GLU A 150 16.36 -8.54 2.57
N ARG A 151 16.88 -8.44 3.80
CA ARG A 151 17.60 -9.55 4.46
C ARG A 151 16.74 -10.80 4.67
N ASN A 152 15.42 -10.65 4.72
CA ASN A 152 14.48 -11.76 4.94
C ASN A 152 13.76 -12.20 3.66
N GLY A 153 14.18 -11.72 2.48
CA GLY A 153 13.54 -12.08 1.20
C GLY A 153 12.12 -11.53 1.06
N ILE A 154 11.85 -10.39 1.68
CA ILE A 154 10.55 -9.79 1.81
C ILE A 154 10.41 -8.62 0.83
N HIS A 155 9.46 -8.71 -0.10
CA HIS A 155 9.20 -7.64 -1.07
C HIS A 155 8.40 -6.48 -0.46
N VAL A 156 8.87 -5.25 -0.64
CA VAL A 156 8.20 -4.05 -0.10
C VAL A 156 7.37 -3.38 -1.19
N THR A 157 6.13 -2.99 -0.85
CA THR A 157 5.30 -2.10 -1.67
C THR A 157 5.06 -0.78 -0.95
N ALA A 158 5.40 0.34 -1.59
CA ALA A 158 5.20 1.69 -1.08
C ALA A 158 3.79 2.21 -1.36
N TYR A 159 3.01 2.47 -0.31
CA TYR A 159 1.79 3.29 -0.42
C TYR A 159 2.09 4.75 -0.05
N SER A 160 1.24 5.66 -0.54
CA SER A 160 1.39 7.12 -0.36
C SER A 160 2.74 7.70 -0.82
N PRO A 161 3.26 7.34 -2.01
CA PRO A 161 4.55 7.83 -2.49
C PRO A 161 4.60 9.34 -2.70
N LEU A 162 3.43 9.99 -2.76
CA LEU A 162 3.25 11.45 -2.92
C LEU A 162 2.70 12.13 -1.64
N GLY A 163 2.84 11.49 -0.48
CA GLY A 163 2.43 12.06 0.81
C GLY A 163 0.93 12.01 1.14
N ALA A 164 0.13 11.31 0.31
CA ALA A 164 -1.32 11.17 0.48
C ALA A 164 -2.09 12.50 0.62
N ASN A 165 -1.63 13.55 -0.06
CA ASN A 165 -2.25 14.87 -0.02
C ASN A 165 -3.77 14.78 -0.27
N GLY A 166 -4.57 15.43 0.60
CA GLY A 166 -6.03 15.42 0.57
C GLY A 166 -6.70 14.27 1.33
N THR A 167 -5.94 13.38 1.98
CA THR A 167 -6.47 12.37 2.92
C THR A 167 -6.33 12.82 4.37
N ILE A 168 -7.05 12.18 5.30
CA ILE A 168 -7.03 12.55 6.72
C ILE A 168 -5.70 12.24 7.43
N TRP A 169 -4.82 11.42 6.82
CA TRP A 169 -3.52 11.02 7.36
C TRP A 169 -2.34 11.56 6.53
N GLY A 170 -2.62 12.28 5.45
CA GLY A 170 -1.62 12.77 4.51
C GLY A 170 -1.25 14.23 4.73
N SER A 171 -0.23 14.68 4.02
CA SER A 171 0.19 16.08 3.98
C SER A 171 0.67 16.48 2.59
N SER A 172 0.73 17.78 2.33
CA SER A 172 1.32 18.34 1.09
C SER A 172 2.84 18.43 1.15
N GLN A 173 3.48 18.09 2.29
CA GLN A 173 4.91 18.32 2.53
C GLN A 173 5.82 17.67 1.49
N VAL A 174 5.45 16.48 0.99
CA VAL A 174 6.20 15.82 -0.10
C VAL A 174 6.16 16.65 -1.37
N MET A 175 5.02 17.23 -1.70
CA MET A 175 4.82 18.03 -2.91
C MET A 175 5.38 19.46 -2.79
N GLU A 176 5.65 19.92 -1.56
CA GLU A 176 6.18 21.26 -1.25
C GLU A 176 7.68 21.23 -0.89
N CYS A 177 8.32 20.05 -0.91
CA CYS A 177 9.72 19.90 -0.55
C CYS A 177 10.64 20.60 -1.57
N GLU A 178 11.45 21.55 -1.10
CA GLU A 178 12.38 22.33 -1.92
C GLU A 178 13.39 21.43 -2.65
N VAL A 179 13.98 20.45 -1.96
CA VAL A 179 14.94 19.49 -2.55
C VAL A 179 14.31 18.76 -3.74
N LEU A 180 13.08 18.25 -3.58
CA LEU A 180 12.40 17.53 -4.66
C LEU A 180 12.02 18.46 -5.81
N ASN A 181 11.65 19.71 -5.52
CA ASN A 181 11.33 20.72 -6.51
C ASN A 181 12.55 21.11 -7.35
N ASP A 182 13.72 21.24 -6.72
CA ASP A 182 14.97 21.58 -7.42
C ASP A 182 15.43 20.45 -8.34
N ILE A 183 15.34 19.20 -7.87
CA ILE A 183 15.58 18.01 -8.71
C ILE A 183 14.60 17.97 -9.88
N ALA A 184 13.31 18.18 -9.61
CA ALA A 184 12.26 18.17 -10.63
C ALA A 184 12.54 19.22 -11.73
N LYS A 185 12.89 20.46 -11.36
CA LYS A 185 13.27 21.52 -12.29
C LYS A 185 14.51 21.16 -13.10
N ALA A 186 15.58 20.70 -12.44
CA ALA A 186 16.84 20.33 -13.12
C ALA A 186 16.63 19.21 -14.14
N ARG A 187 15.74 18.26 -13.83
CA ARG A 187 15.37 17.14 -14.71
C ARG A 187 14.27 17.45 -15.72
N GLN A 188 13.66 18.64 -15.65
CA GLN A 188 12.46 19.00 -16.43
C GLN A 188 11.34 17.97 -16.27
N ARG A 189 11.21 17.42 -15.05
CA ARG A 189 10.16 16.48 -14.65
C ARG A 189 9.30 17.10 -13.56
N THR A 190 8.20 16.43 -13.21
CA THR A 190 7.40 16.83 -12.05
C THR A 190 7.95 16.22 -10.77
N ILE A 191 7.57 16.80 -9.63
CA ILE A 191 7.88 16.24 -8.31
C ILE A 191 7.33 14.82 -8.17
N ALA A 192 6.14 14.54 -8.74
CA ALA A 192 5.57 13.20 -8.70
C ALA A 192 6.47 12.17 -9.38
N ARG A 193 6.97 12.45 -10.58
CA ARG A 193 7.90 11.56 -11.28
C ARG A 193 9.20 11.34 -10.52
N VAL A 194 9.75 12.38 -9.89
CA VAL A 194 10.95 12.27 -9.04
C VAL A 194 10.68 11.33 -7.85
N CYS A 195 9.57 11.52 -7.13
CA CYS A 195 9.20 10.65 -6.01
C CYS A 195 9.03 9.19 -6.43
N LEU A 196 8.26 8.95 -7.50
CA LEU A 196 7.98 7.60 -7.98
C LEU A 196 9.26 6.91 -8.50
N ARG A 197 10.10 7.65 -9.23
CA ARG A 197 11.42 7.16 -9.67
C ARG A 197 12.31 6.81 -8.49
N TRP A 198 12.39 7.68 -7.49
CA TRP A 198 13.19 7.43 -6.29
C TRP A 198 12.75 6.14 -5.59
N VAL A 199 11.43 5.94 -5.37
CA VAL A 199 10.91 4.71 -4.75
C VAL A 199 11.27 3.49 -5.59
N HIS A 200 11.12 3.56 -6.92
CA HIS A 200 11.50 2.47 -7.82
C HIS A 200 12.99 2.10 -7.69
N GLU A 201 13.88 3.10 -7.64
CA GLU A 201 15.32 2.88 -7.46
C GLU A 201 15.70 2.28 -6.10
N GLN A 202 14.81 2.35 -5.10
CA GLN A 202 15.00 1.66 -3.83
C GLN A 202 14.67 0.14 -3.89
N GLY A 203 14.32 -0.40 -5.06
CA GLY A 203 13.90 -1.79 -5.23
C GLY A 203 12.47 -2.06 -4.74
N VAL A 204 11.64 -1.03 -4.64
CA VAL A 204 10.30 -1.08 -4.04
C VAL A 204 9.22 -0.85 -5.11
N SER A 205 8.13 -1.62 -5.09
CA SER A 205 6.98 -1.38 -5.98
C SER A 205 6.14 -0.21 -5.48
N VAL A 206 5.50 0.52 -6.40
CA VAL A 206 4.87 1.81 -6.09
C VAL A 206 3.36 1.76 -6.29
N LEU A 207 2.59 2.25 -5.31
CA LEU A 207 1.15 2.43 -5.39
C LEU A 207 0.80 3.92 -5.39
N VAL A 208 0.48 4.46 -6.58
CA VAL A 208 0.10 5.86 -6.76
C VAL A 208 -1.34 5.95 -7.26
N LYS A 209 -2.18 6.70 -6.55
CA LYS A 209 -3.58 6.91 -6.90
C LYS A 209 -3.73 8.10 -7.83
N SER A 210 -4.44 7.93 -8.95
CA SER A 210 -4.95 9.02 -9.79
C SER A 210 -6.26 8.59 -10.46
N SER A 211 -7.15 9.55 -10.70
CA SER A 211 -8.29 9.42 -11.61
C SER A 211 -8.17 10.37 -12.81
N ASN A 212 -7.09 11.14 -12.88
CA ASN A 212 -6.76 12.01 -14.00
C ASN A 212 -5.84 11.24 -14.95
N GLU A 213 -6.23 11.19 -16.22
CA GLU A 213 -5.56 10.42 -17.26
C GLU A 213 -4.11 10.86 -17.51
N GLU A 214 -3.87 12.16 -17.64
CA GLU A 214 -2.53 12.68 -17.90
C GLU A 214 -1.58 12.35 -16.76
N ARG A 215 -2.05 12.47 -15.51
CA ARG A 215 -1.27 12.02 -14.34
C ARG A 215 -1.02 10.51 -14.35
N MET A 216 -1.96 9.69 -14.85
CA MET A 216 -1.75 8.24 -14.96
C MET A 216 -0.64 7.92 -15.97
N LYS A 217 -0.65 8.54 -17.15
CA LYS A 217 0.43 8.39 -18.13
C LYS A 217 1.77 8.85 -17.56
N GLU A 218 1.77 10.01 -16.92
CA GLU A 218 2.96 10.61 -16.32
C GLU A 218 3.57 9.74 -15.21
N ASN A 219 2.72 9.10 -14.39
CA ASN A 219 3.15 8.22 -13.31
C ASN A 219 3.80 6.91 -13.81
N LEU A 220 3.53 6.47 -15.05
CA LEU A 220 4.21 5.34 -15.68
C LEU A 220 5.54 5.74 -16.34
N ASP A 221 5.72 7.03 -16.63
CA ASP A 221 6.89 7.58 -17.31
C ASP A 221 8.07 7.76 -16.31
N ILE A 222 8.50 6.66 -15.68
CA ILE A 222 9.55 6.65 -14.65
C ILE A 222 10.70 5.66 -14.94
N PHE A 223 10.63 4.91 -16.04
CA PHE A 223 11.54 3.79 -16.29
C PHE A 223 12.71 4.13 -17.23
N ASP A 224 12.58 5.15 -18.06
CA ASP A 224 13.51 5.53 -19.13
C ASP A 224 14.65 6.48 -18.69
N TRP A 225 14.69 6.88 -17.42
CA TRP A 225 15.71 7.76 -16.85
C TRP A 225 16.05 7.35 -15.42
N LYS A 226 17.15 7.86 -14.85
CA LYS A 226 17.56 7.58 -13.46
C LYS A 226 18.00 8.84 -12.72
N LEU A 227 17.88 8.84 -11.40
CA LEU A 227 18.47 9.88 -10.56
C LEU A 227 20.00 9.73 -10.55
N SER A 228 20.71 10.84 -10.35
CA SER A 228 22.15 10.80 -10.12
C SER A 228 22.45 10.40 -8.67
N GLU A 229 23.69 9.98 -8.40
CA GLU A 229 24.13 9.68 -7.04
C GLU A 229 23.97 10.89 -6.10
N GLU A 230 24.28 12.10 -6.61
CA GLU A 230 24.11 13.35 -5.88
C GLU A 230 22.63 13.64 -5.55
N GLU A 231 21.72 13.44 -6.50
CA GLU A 231 20.29 13.63 -6.27
C GLU A 231 19.74 12.62 -5.25
N CYS A 232 20.17 11.37 -5.35
CA CYS A 232 19.85 10.34 -4.36
C CYS A 232 20.36 10.71 -2.97
N GLU A 233 21.57 11.27 -2.87
CA GLU A 233 22.13 11.71 -1.60
C GLU A 233 21.38 12.92 -1.03
N ASN A 234 21.01 13.89 -1.88
CA ASN A 234 20.18 15.01 -1.47
C ASN A 234 18.82 14.54 -0.92
N ILE A 235 18.20 13.54 -1.55
CA ILE A 235 16.97 12.93 -1.02
C ILE A 235 17.23 12.22 0.31
N ASN A 236 18.34 11.51 0.46
CA ASN A 236 18.70 10.80 1.69
C ASN A 236 18.81 11.71 2.93
N GLN A 237 19.10 13.00 2.73
CA GLN A 237 19.27 14.00 3.79
C GLN A 237 17.96 14.72 4.17
N ILE A 238 16.84 14.46 3.46
CA ILE A 238 15.54 15.05 3.80
C ILE A 238 15.11 14.61 5.20
N ALA A 239 14.62 15.56 6.00
CA ALA A 239 14.08 15.28 7.33
C ALA A 239 12.92 14.27 7.26
N GLN A 240 12.97 13.24 8.09
CA GLN A 240 12.01 12.15 8.06
C GLN A 240 10.77 12.51 8.90
N SER A 241 9.57 12.29 8.36
CA SER A 241 8.29 12.50 9.03
C SER A 241 7.28 11.47 8.57
N LYS A 242 6.71 10.73 9.53
CA LYS A 242 5.65 9.74 9.27
C LYS A 242 4.29 10.46 9.13
N GLY A 243 3.63 10.25 7.99
CA GLY A 243 2.28 10.76 7.75
C GLY A 243 1.23 9.91 8.47
N CYS A 244 1.15 8.62 8.12
CA CYS A 244 0.21 7.70 8.75
C CYS A 244 0.68 7.27 10.14
N ARG A 245 0.22 7.98 11.18
CA ARG A 245 0.57 7.69 12.58
C ARG A 245 -0.25 6.55 13.22
N GLY A 246 -1.29 6.05 12.55
CA GLY A 246 -2.11 4.94 13.07
C GLY A 246 -3.05 5.33 14.21
N VAL A 247 -3.34 6.63 14.35
CA VAL A 247 -4.22 7.16 15.42
C VAL A 247 -5.62 6.58 15.39
N GLN A 248 -6.09 6.12 14.24
CA GLN A 248 -7.40 5.48 14.08
C GLN A 248 -7.47 4.08 14.69
N LEU A 249 -6.33 3.48 15.07
CA LEU A 249 -6.25 2.15 15.66
C LEU A 249 -6.02 2.18 17.19
N ILE A 250 -6.04 3.37 17.78
CA ILE A 250 -5.90 3.57 19.22
C ILE A 250 -7.28 3.47 19.85
N ALA A 251 -7.42 2.61 20.86
CA ALA A 251 -8.65 2.47 21.65
C ALA A 251 -8.36 2.53 23.15
N LYS A 252 -9.23 3.20 23.90
CA LYS A 252 -9.00 3.47 25.33
C LYS A 252 -9.10 2.20 26.17
N ASP A 253 -10.05 1.33 25.85
CA ASP A 253 -10.39 0.18 26.69
C ASP A 253 -9.88 -1.15 26.10
N GLU A 254 -10.56 -1.70 25.09
CA GLU A 254 -10.32 -3.08 24.63
C GLU A 254 -9.25 -3.24 23.55
N GLY A 255 -8.74 -2.15 22.95
CA GLY A 255 -7.74 -2.24 21.87
C GLY A 255 -6.32 -2.53 22.33
N SER A 256 -5.54 -3.15 21.43
CA SER A 256 -4.12 -3.50 21.64
C SER A 256 -3.17 -2.31 21.76
N TYR A 257 -3.58 -1.12 21.33
CA TYR A 257 -2.69 0.04 21.22
C TYR A 257 -3.30 1.23 21.98
N LYS A 258 -2.54 1.80 22.92
CA LYS A 258 -2.95 2.95 23.73
C LYS A 258 -2.33 4.25 23.22
N PHE A 259 -1.18 4.13 22.55
CA PHE A 259 -0.48 5.22 21.88
C PHE A 259 -0.06 4.81 20.47
N SER A 260 0.29 5.80 19.64
CA SER A 260 0.76 5.51 18.27
C SER A 260 2.06 4.69 18.32
N GLU A 261 2.90 4.95 19.32
CA GLU A 261 4.18 4.27 19.53
C GLU A 261 4.01 2.78 19.79
N ASP A 262 2.91 2.36 20.43
CA ASP A 262 2.58 0.94 20.61
C ASP A 262 2.31 0.27 19.26
N PHE A 263 1.59 0.98 18.38
CA PHE A 263 1.28 0.49 17.04
C PHE A 263 2.53 0.37 16.16
N TRP A 264 3.49 1.28 16.28
CA TRP A 264 4.70 1.28 15.45
C TRP A 264 5.94 0.64 16.09
N ASP A 265 5.86 0.23 17.37
CA ASP A 265 6.99 -0.27 18.16
C ASP A 265 8.19 0.69 18.20
N ALA A 266 7.94 2.00 18.07
CA ALA A 266 8.96 3.03 17.98
C ALA A 266 8.38 4.39 18.36
N LYS A 267 9.24 5.33 18.74
CA LYS A 267 8.86 6.74 18.85
C LYS A 267 8.53 7.30 17.47
N ILE A 268 7.49 8.11 17.40
CA ILE A 268 7.00 8.74 16.17
C ILE A 268 7.14 10.24 16.37
N ASP A 269 8.34 10.74 16.13
CA ASP A 269 8.59 12.18 16.13
C ASP A 269 7.93 12.79 14.87
#